data_AF-E9I7A7-F1
#
_entry.id   AF-E9I7A7-F1
#
_cell.length_a   1.000
_cell.length_b   1.000
_cell.length_c   1.000
_cell.angle_alpha   90.00
_cell.angle_beta   90.00
_cell.angle_gamma   90.00
#
_symmetry.space_group_name_H-M   'P 1'
#
loop_
_entity.id
_entity.type
_entity.pdbx_description
1 polymer ?
#
loop_
_entity_poly.entity_id
_entity_poly.type
_entity_poly.pdbx_seq_one_letter_code
_entity_poly.pdbx_strand_id
1 'polypeptide(L)'
;IDWANFCREVAEDIVINNSEKIGGVGVVVEIDESKFGKRKYNRGKRVDGVWVFGGVERETGKCFLVVVQNRTATTLLAVIKEWIKPGTTIISDCWKSY
;
A
#
# COMPACT_ATOMS: atom_id res chain seq x y z
N ILE A 1 -3.35 25.45 12.03
CA ILE A 1 -2.33 24.54 11.44
C ILE A 1 -3.06 23.29 11.03
N ASP A 2 -3.25 23.07 9.72
CA ASP A 2 -3.96 21.89 9.22
C ASP A 2 -2.98 20.71 9.14
N TRP A 3 -2.61 20.21 10.33
CA TRP A 3 -1.62 19.15 10.52
C TRP A 3 -1.95 17.89 9.72
N ALA A 4 -3.25 17.60 9.56
CA ALA A 4 -3.70 16.44 8.79
C ALA A 4 -3.44 16.59 7.28
N ASN A 5 -3.52 17.80 6.73
CA ASN A 5 -3.17 18.04 5.34
C ASN A 5 -1.65 17.99 5.14
N PHE A 6 -0.87 18.55 6.08
CA PHE A 6 0.59 18.47 6.03
C PHE A 6 1.07 17.01 6.08
N CYS A 7 0.57 16.19 7.02
CA CYS A 7 0.91 14.77 7.07
C CYS A 7 0.48 14.02 5.80
N ARG A 8 -0.65 14.39 5.18
CA ARG A 8 -1.10 13.78 3.93
C ARG A 8 -0.17 14.13 2.78
N GLU A 9 0.21 15.40 2.64
CA GLU A 9 1.07 15.89 1.57
C GLU A 9 2.47 15.27 1.66
N VAL A 10 3.04 15.20 2.88
CA VAL A 10 4.31 14.50 3.12
C VAL A 10 4.19 13.01 2.83
N ALA A 11 3.09 12.36 3.24
CA ALA A 11 2.87 10.95 2.92
C ALA A 11 2.70 10.72 1.41
N GLU A 12 1.97 11.59 0.70
CA GLU A 12 1.84 11.54 -0.76
C GLU A 12 3.19 11.73 -1.45
N ASP A 13 3.99 12.70 -1.01
CA ASP A 13 5.31 12.96 -1.59
C ASP A 13 6.27 11.78 -1.38
N ILE A 14 6.32 11.23 -0.16
CA ILE A 14 7.12 10.04 0.14
C ILE A 14 6.68 8.86 -0.72
N VAL A 15 5.38 8.67 -0.86
CA VAL A 15 4.82 7.56 -1.63
C VAL A 15 5.07 7.72 -3.12
N ILE A 16 4.80 8.88 -3.70
CA ILE A 16 4.86 9.10 -5.14
C ILE A 16 6.31 9.19 -5.60
N ASN A 17 7.18 9.84 -4.83
CA ASN A 17 8.54 10.16 -5.24
C ASN A 17 9.61 9.20 -4.68
N ASN A 18 9.33 8.44 -3.61
CA ASN A 18 10.30 7.53 -2.99
C ASN A 18 9.88 6.05 -2.99
N SER A 19 8.84 5.67 -3.76
CA SER A 19 8.51 4.25 -3.94
C SER A 19 9.67 3.51 -4.61
N GLU A 20 10.22 2.50 -3.93
CA GLU A 20 11.29 1.66 -4.44
C GLU A 20 11.01 0.16 -4.21
N LYS A 21 11.80 -0.71 -4.84
CA LYS A 21 11.72 -2.16 -4.61
C LYS A 21 12.34 -2.50 -3.26
N ILE A 22 11.53 -2.96 -2.31
CA ILE A 22 11.92 -3.21 -0.92
C ILE A 22 12.15 -4.71 -0.63
N GLY A 23 12.65 -5.01 0.57
CA GLY A 23 12.90 -6.38 1.00
C GLY A 23 14.30 -6.91 0.64
N GLY A 24 14.48 -8.21 0.85
CA GLY A 24 15.73 -8.93 0.69
C GLY A 24 15.86 -10.06 1.72
N VAL A 25 16.93 -10.85 1.62
CA VAL A 25 17.21 -11.90 2.59
C VAL A 25 17.36 -11.29 3.99
N GLY A 26 16.59 -11.83 4.95
CA GLY A 26 16.61 -11.35 6.34
C GLY A 26 15.78 -10.09 6.59
N VAL A 27 15.09 -9.56 5.59
CA VAL A 27 14.23 -8.37 5.71
C VAL A 27 12.77 -8.79 5.93
N VAL A 28 12.07 -8.04 6.79
CA VAL A 28 10.63 -8.19 7.02
C VAL A 28 9.89 -7.04 6.37
N VAL A 29 8.92 -7.37 5.52
CA VAL A 29 8.03 -6.40 4.87
C VAL A 29 6.60 -6.67 5.29
N GLU A 30 5.91 -5.64 5.78
CA GLU A 30 4.47 -5.67 6.00
C GLU A 30 3.76 -5.22 4.74
N ILE A 31 2.66 -5.87 4.38
CA ILE A 31 1.82 -5.50 3.23
C ILE A 31 0.38 -5.24 3.68
N ASP A 32 -0.29 -4.29 3.02
CA ASP A 32 -1.68 -3.91 3.32
C ASP A 32 -2.45 -3.37 2.10
N GLU A 33 -3.77 -3.58 2.10
CA GLU A 33 -4.72 -3.06 1.11
C GLU A 33 -5.62 -1.96 1.69
N SER A 34 -5.57 -0.77 1.11
CA SER A 34 -6.43 0.35 1.48
C SER A 34 -7.31 0.81 0.33
N LYS A 35 -8.63 0.95 0.56
CA LYS A 35 -9.56 1.50 -0.43
C LYS A 35 -9.73 3.01 -0.25
N PHE A 36 -9.23 3.79 -1.20
CA PHE A 36 -9.36 5.23 -1.25
C PHE A 36 -10.63 5.62 -2.01
N GLY A 37 -11.62 6.14 -1.28
CA GLY A 37 -12.83 6.70 -1.86
C GLY A 37 -13.61 7.48 -0.81
N LYS A 38 -14.23 8.61 -1.19
CA LYS A 38 -15.01 9.39 -0.24
C LYS A 38 -16.35 8.71 0.08
N ARG A 39 -16.50 8.25 1.32
CA ARG A 39 -17.73 8.39 2.13
C ARG A 39 -17.37 8.56 3.60
N LYS A 40 -17.56 9.76 4.13
CA LYS A 40 -17.65 10.00 5.58
C LYS A 40 -19.11 10.40 5.86
N TYR A 41 -19.83 9.64 6.67
CA TYR A 41 -21.20 9.95 7.14
C TYR A 41 -22.38 9.82 6.15
N ASN A 42 -22.36 8.86 5.21
CA ASN A 42 -23.55 8.41 4.45
C ASN A 42 -24.40 9.48 3.70
N ARG A 43 -23.90 10.69 3.42
CA ARG A 43 -24.56 11.67 2.55
C ARG A 43 -23.90 11.72 1.16
N GLY A 44 -24.72 11.64 0.09
CA GLY A 44 -24.31 11.92 -1.31
C GLY A 44 -24.14 10.72 -2.27
N LYS A 45 -23.91 11.06 -3.56
CA LYS A 45 -23.80 10.15 -4.73
C LYS A 45 -22.60 9.19 -4.58
N ARG A 46 -22.76 7.95 -5.07
CA ARG A 46 -21.78 6.85 -4.99
C ARG A 46 -20.49 7.23 -5.72
N VAL A 47 -19.32 7.09 -5.08
CA VAL A 47 -18.02 7.34 -5.72
C VAL A 47 -17.31 6.01 -5.90
N ASP A 48 -16.91 5.70 -7.13
CA ASP A 48 -15.98 4.61 -7.45
C ASP A 48 -14.65 4.90 -6.78
N GLY A 49 -14.29 4.09 -5.77
CA GLY A 49 -13.04 4.23 -5.03
C GLY A 49 -11.93 3.40 -5.65
N VAL A 50 -10.70 3.90 -5.51
CA VAL A 50 -9.48 3.28 -6.00
C VAL A 50 -8.90 2.37 -4.92
N TRP A 51 -8.45 1.17 -5.28
CA TRP A 51 -7.68 0.33 -4.35
C TRP A 51 -6.21 0.71 -4.44
N VAL A 52 -5.57 0.80 -3.28
CA VAL A 52 -4.13 0.98 -3.16
C VAL A 52 -3.61 -0.20 -2.38
N PHE A 53 -2.56 -0.81 -2.90
CA PHE A 53 -1.83 -1.88 -2.25
C PHE A 53 -0.41 -1.42 -1.99
N GLY A 54 0.11 -1.68 -0.80
CA GLY A 54 1.45 -1.23 -0.43
C GLY A 54 2.17 -2.20 0.47
N GLY A 55 3.45 -1.89 0.65
CA GLY A 55 4.23 -2.53 1.69
C GLY A 55 5.26 -1.59 2.28
N VAL A 56 5.64 -1.87 3.53
CA VAL A 56 6.65 -1.13 4.29
C VAL A 56 7.66 -2.11 4.90
N GLU A 57 8.94 -1.78 4.76
CA GLU A 57 10.04 -2.47 5.41
C GLU A 57 10.12 -2.01 6.87
N ARG A 58 10.04 -2.95 7.82
CA ARG A 58 9.97 -2.63 9.26
C ARG A 58 11.20 -1.88 9.78
N GLU A 59 12.38 -2.25 9.30
CA GLU A 59 13.66 -1.75 9.84
C GLU A 59 14.05 -0.38 9.28
N THR A 60 13.74 -0.13 8.01
CA THR A 60 14.22 1.07 7.27
C THR A 60 13.11 2.09 7.06
N GLY A 61 11.84 1.69 7.17
CA GLY A 61 10.68 2.52 6.83
C GLY A 61 10.50 2.74 5.33
N LYS A 62 11.30 2.09 4.47
CA LYS A 62 11.13 2.14 3.01
C LYS A 62 9.79 1.53 2.64
N CYS A 63 9.07 2.14 1.71
CA CYS A 63 7.76 1.67 1.33
C CYS A 63 7.50 1.79 -0.18
N PHE A 64 6.45 1.11 -0.62
CA PHE A 64 5.85 1.33 -1.93
C PHE A 64 4.34 1.42 -1.78
N LEU A 65 3.67 2.20 -2.64
CA LEU A 65 2.23 2.09 -2.85
C LEU A 65 1.92 2.03 -4.34
N VAL A 66 1.02 1.12 -4.69
CA VAL A 66 0.59 0.85 -6.05
C VAL A 66 -0.92 0.92 -6.10
N VAL A 67 -1.42 1.74 -7.01
CA VAL A 67 -2.84 1.76 -7.36
C VAL A 67 -3.18 0.49 -8.12
N VAL A 68 -4.13 -0.29 -7.61
CA VAL A 68 -4.63 -1.52 -8.24
C VAL A 68 -6.09 -1.34 -8.63
N GLN A 69 -6.46 -1.81 -9.82
CA GLN A 69 -7.85 -1.74 -10.28
C GLN A 69 -8.76 -2.72 -9.52
N ASN A 70 -8.24 -3.91 -9.20
CA ASN A 70 -8.95 -4.97 -8.51
C ASN A 70 -8.06 -5.68 -7.47
N ARG A 71 -8.70 -6.16 -6.40
CA ARG A 71 -8.12 -6.94 -5.30
C ARG A 71 -8.20 -8.45 -5.58
N THR A 72 -7.72 -8.91 -6.72
CA THR A 72 -7.66 -10.35 -6.99
C THR A 72 -6.32 -10.90 -6.52
N ALA A 73 -6.28 -12.18 -6.13
CA ALA A 73 -5.03 -12.84 -5.74
C ALA A 73 -3.92 -12.64 -6.80
N THR A 74 -4.32 -12.73 -8.08
CA THR A 74 -3.44 -12.56 -9.22
C THR A 74 -2.83 -11.16 -9.32
N THR A 75 -3.60 -10.09 -9.04
CA THR A 75 -3.08 -8.72 -9.09
C THR A 75 -2.16 -8.46 -7.91
N LEU A 76 -2.55 -8.88 -6.70
CA LEU A 76 -1.74 -8.70 -5.50
C LEU A 76 -0.42 -9.47 -5.60
N LEU A 77 -0.45 -10.74 -6.02
CA LEU A 77 0.77 -11.55 -6.23
C LEU A 77 1.69 -10.98 -7.31
N ALA A 78 1.12 -10.39 -8.38
CA ALA A 78 1.92 -9.71 -9.39
C ALA A 78 2.63 -8.48 -8.80
N VAL A 79 1.92 -7.66 -8.00
CA VAL A 79 2.54 -6.50 -7.34
C VAL A 79 3.61 -6.93 -6.34
N ILE A 80 3.36 -7.98 -5.53
CA ILE A 80 4.36 -8.53 -4.60
C ILE A 80 5.64 -8.92 -5.33
N LYS A 81 5.55 -9.65 -6.45
CA LYS A 81 6.73 -10.09 -7.22
C LYS A 81 7.51 -8.91 -7.83
N GLU A 82 6.79 -7.88 -8.24
CA GLU A 82 7.38 -6.69 -8.83
C GLU A 82 8.11 -5.83 -7.79
N TRP A 83 7.50 -5.63 -6.62
CA TRP A 83 7.94 -4.64 -5.63
C TRP A 83 8.69 -5.21 -4.42
N ILE A 84 8.67 -6.53 -4.21
CA ILE A 84 9.36 -7.20 -3.10
C ILE A 84 10.48 -8.09 -3.65
N LYS A 85 11.69 -7.96 -3.08
CA LYS A 85 12.85 -8.80 -3.46
C LYS A 85 12.68 -10.25 -2.95
N PRO A 86 13.23 -11.25 -3.65
CA PRO A 86 13.20 -12.63 -3.18
C PRO A 86 13.95 -12.81 -1.85
N GLY A 87 13.51 -13.76 -1.03
CA GLY A 87 14.08 -14.04 0.29
C GLY A 87 13.54 -13.15 1.43
N THR A 88 12.59 -12.26 1.13
CA THR A 88 11.89 -11.43 2.12
C THR A 88 10.88 -12.23 2.92
N THR A 89 10.77 -11.94 4.21
CA THR A 89 9.64 -12.42 5.04
C THR A 89 8.49 -11.43 4.94
N ILE A 90 7.35 -11.88 4.41
CA ILE A 90 6.17 -11.04 4.21
C ILE A 90 5.19 -11.26 5.37
N ILE A 91 4.73 -10.17 5.99
CA ILE A 91 3.66 -10.17 6.99
C ILE A 91 2.44 -9.50 6.38
N SER A 92 1.30 -10.19 6.42
CA SER A 92 0.00 -9.70 5.94
C SER A 92 -1.05 -10.00 7.00
N ASP A 93 -2.15 -9.24 6.99
CA ASP A 93 -3.34 -9.51 7.80
C ASP A 93 -4.13 -10.76 7.36
N CYS A 94 -3.58 -11.55 6.43
CA CYS A 94 -4.12 -12.80 5.92
C CYS A 94 -5.54 -12.64 5.35
N TRP A 95 -5.76 -11.58 4.57
CA TRP A 95 -6.99 -11.45 3.78
C TRP A 95 -7.25 -12.72 2.96
N LYS A 96 -8.52 -13.14 2.85
CA LYS A 96 -8.96 -14.37 2.15
C LYS A 96 -8.54 -14.51 0.68
N SER A 97 -8.00 -13.47 0.07
CA SER A 97 -7.62 -13.42 -1.35
C SER A 97 -6.14 -13.66 -1.59
N TYR A 98 -5.33 -13.83 -0.54
CA TYR A 98 -3.93 -14.23 -0.65
C TYR A 98 -3.78 -15.73 -0.92
#